data_AF-A0A518JYZ9-F1
#
_entry.id   AF-A0A518JYZ9-F1
#
_cell.length_a   1.000
_cell.length_b   1.000
_cell.length_c   1.000
_cell.angle_alpha   90.00
_cell.angle_beta   90.00
_cell.angle_gamma   90.00
#
_symmetry.space_group_name_H-M   'P 1'
#
loop_
_entity.id
_entity.type
_entity.pdbx_description
1 polymer ?
#
loop_
_entity_poly.entity_id
_entity_poly.type
_entity_poly.pdbx_seq_one_letter_code
_entity_poly.pdbx_strand_id
1 'polypeptide(L)'
;MSKELFSDLRKLAEETRNRKLDEIRAEYSETIAEIAAMEQRLIGKPVATRPKSKREEKLVDLVAALIPNDRIVTVDDVQGLIKSADPDRSPNIQTIRATLHRLVKEGTIKKVSHPQADKKVGYCLPDFDAGEHRSLADWARQVLSDTGEPLTAVDIMVRMTEAGYELPCEPRAAVEHLERALRQIPMAVEHGETWRMYDIK
;
A
#
# COMPACT_ATOMS: atom_id res chain seq x y z
N MET A 1 -43.42 -9.72 -15.76
CA MET A 1 -43.63 -9.87 -14.31
C MET A 1 -42.40 -10.36 -13.53
N SER A 2 -41.38 -11.01 -14.13
CA SER A 2 -40.22 -11.51 -13.34
C SER A 2 -39.18 -10.45 -12.95
N LYS A 3 -38.90 -9.46 -13.81
CA LYS A 3 -37.82 -8.48 -13.60
C LYS A 3 -38.04 -7.53 -12.42
N GLU A 4 -39.29 -7.11 -12.18
CA GLU A 4 -39.64 -6.24 -11.04
C GLU A 4 -39.44 -6.97 -9.71
N LEU A 5 -39.82 -8.24 -9.65
CA LEU A 5 -39.65 -9.08 -8.47
C LEU A 5 -38.17 -9.29 -8.09
N PHE A 6 -37.28 -9.45 -9.09
CA PHE A 6 -35.84 -9.51 -8.84
C PHE A 6 -35.22 -8.17 -8.43
N SER A 7 -35.76 -7.05 -8.92
CA SER A 7 -35.39 -5.70 -8.47
C SER A 7 -35.73 -5.52 -6.99
N ASP A 8 -36.92 -5.91 -6.59
CA ASP A 8 -37.39 -5.74 -5.22
C ASP A 8 -36.62 -6.62 -4.23
N LEU A 9 -36.28 -7.85 -4.63
CA LEU A 9 -35.39 -8.72 -3.85
C LEU A 9 -33.98 -8.14 -3.68
N ARG A 10 -33.43 -7.48 -4.71
CA ARG A 10 -32.11 -6.82 -4.62
C ARG A 10 -32.15 -5.62 -3.67
N LYS A 11 -33.18 -4.79 -3.75
CA LYS A 11 -33.37 -3.66 -2.82
C LYS A 11 -33.47 -4.13 -1.38
N LEU A 12 -34.28 -5.16 -1.14
CA LEU A 12 -34.46 -5.71 0.21
C LEU A 12 -33.16 -6.31 0.77
N ALA A 13 -32.35 -6.95 -0.08
CA ALA A 13 -31.03 -7.43 0.30
C ALA A 13 -30.04 -6.29 0.62
N GLU A 14 -30.04 -5.20 -0.17
CA GLU A 14 -29.22 -4.02 0.09
C GLU A 14 -29.61 -3.32 1.39
N GLU A 15 -30.91 -3.14 1.65
CA GLU A 15 -31.42 -2.55 2.89
C GLU A 15 -31.05 -3.40 4.11
N THR A 16 -31.18 -4.72 3.99
CA THR A 16 -30.81 -5.65 5.07
C THR A 16 -29.30 -5.62 5.34
N ARG A 17 -28.47 -5.55 4.29
CA ARG A 17 -27.02 -5.41 4.42
C ARG A 17 -26.63 -4.10 5.08
N ASN A 18 -27.22 -2.99 4.65
CA ASN A 18 -26.91 -1.67 5.19
C ASN A 18 -27.33 -1.55 6.66
N ARG A 19 -28.49 -2.08 7.03
CA ARG A 19 -28.92 -2.14 8.44
C ARG A 19 -27.92 -2.90 9.30
N LYS A 20 -27.46 -4.08 8.85
CA LYS A 20 -26.43 -4.85 9.58
C LYS A 20 -25.10 -4.10 9.68
N LEU A 21 -24.70 -3.38 8.63
CA LEU A 21 -23.49 -2.55 8.67
C LEU A 21 -23.61 -1.41 9.68
N ASP A 22 -24.77 -0.78 9.79
CA ASP A 22 -25.02 0.28 10.76
C ASP A 22 -25.05 -0.26 12.20
N GLU A 23 -25.63 -1.44 12.42
CA GLU A 23 -25.58 -2.15 13.70
C GLU A 23 -24.12 -2.47 14.11
N ILE A 24 -23.32 -3.03 13.20
CA ILE A 24 -21.89 -3.32 13.44
C ILE A 24 -21.11 -2.04 13.74
N ARG A 25 -21.38 -0.95 13.03
CA ARG A 25 -20.71 0.35 13.27
C ARG A 25 -21.06 0.93 14.63
N ALA A 26 -22.33 0.81 15.04
CA ALA A 26 -22.77 1.25 16.35
C ALA A 26 -22.06 0.46 17.45
N GLU A 27 -22.07 -0.88 17.36
CA GLU A 27 -21.41 -1.77 18.32
C GLU A 27 -19.89 -1.52 18.38
N TYR A 28 -19.24 -1.31 17.23
CA TYR A 28 -17.83 -0.97 17.16
C TYR A 28 -17.52 0.37 17.81
N SER A 29 -18.37 1.38 17.60
CA SER A 29 -18.21 2.71 18.22
C SER A 29 -18.39 2.68 19.74
N GLU A 30 -19.32 1.86 20.23
CA GLU A 30 -19.55 1.64 21.65
C GLU A 30 -18.36 0.91 22.29
N THR A 31 -17.85 -0.12 21.60
CA THR A 31 -16.66 -0.88 22.04
C THR A 31 -15.44 0.03 22.14
N ILE A 32 -15.21 0.92 21.17
CA ILE A 32 -14.10 1.90 21.23
C ILE A 32 -14.28 2.85 22.42
N ALA A 33 -15.50 3.34 22.67
CA ALA A 33 -15.77 4.20 23.80
C ALA A 33 -15.52 3.49 25.15
N GLU A 34 -15.88 2.20 25.23
CA GLU A 34 -15.66 1.38 26.41
C GLU A 34 -14.16 1.10 26.64
N ILE A 35 -13.41 0.79 25.58
CA ILE A 35 -11.94 0.67 25.63
C ILE A 35 -11.32 1.98 26.11
N ALA A 36 -11.69 3.12 25.55
CA ALA A 36 -11.19 4.42 25.98
C ALA A 36 -11.53 4.72 27.46
N ALA A 37 -12.73 4.34 27.92
CA ALA A 37 -13.11 4.48 29.32
C ALA A 37 -12.31 3.54 30.25
N MET A 38 -12.03 2.31 29.81
CA MET A 38 -11.19 1.37 30.53
C MET A 38 -9.73 1.85 30.60
N GLU A 39 -9.18 2.37 29.49
CA GLU A 39 -7.86 3.00 29.45
C GLU A 39 -7.76 4.17 30.44
N GLN A 40 -8.76 5.04 30.48
CA GLN A 40 -8.82 6.15 31.44
C GLN A 40 -8.88 5.68 32.91
N ARG A 41 -9.53 4.55 33.18
CA ARG A 41 -9.59 3.96 34.54
C ARG A 41 -8.26 3.31 34.93
N LEU A 42 -7.59 2.63 34.00
CA LEU A 42 -6.33 1.93 34.23
C LEU A 42 -5.14 2.90 34.38
N ILE A 43 -5.12 3.98 33.59
CA ILE A 43 -4.04 4.97 33.58
C ILE A 43 -4.22 6.02 34.71
N GLY A 44 -5.42 6.09 35.31
CA GLY A 44 -5.81 7.15 36.23
C GLY A 44 -6.12 8.45 35.47
N LYS A 45 -6.89 9.36 36.09
CA LYS A 45 -7.24 10.67 35.48
C LYS A 45 -5.96 11.29 34.91
N PRO A 46 -5.88 11.58 33.59
CA PRO A 46 -4.73 12.23 33.05
C PRO A 46 -4.59 13.55 33.81
N VAL A 47 -3.42 13.78 34.41
CA VAL A 47 -3.02 15.11 34.86
C VAL A 47 -3.29 16.00 33.66
N ALA A 48 -4.18 16.99 33.82
CA ALA A 48 -4.55 17.89 32.73
C ALA A 48 -3.27 18.53 32.20
N THR A 49 -2.71 17.94 31.15
CA THR A 49 -1.57 18.49 30.46
C THR A 49 -2.09 19.73 29.80
N ARG A 50 -1.72 20.88 30.38
CA ARG A 50 -1.87 22.20 29.78
C ARG A 50 -1.62 22.06 28.27
N PRO A 51 -2.55 22.49 27.40
CA PRO A 51 -2.37 22.32 25.97
C PRO A 51 -1.05 22.97 25.58
N LYS A 52 -0.03 22.14 25.31
CA LYS A 52 1.22 22.61 24.75
C LYS A 52 0.82 23.24 23.42
N SER A 53 1.21 24.49 23.21
CA SER A 53 1.05 25.15 21.93
C SER A 53 1.58 24.17 20.86
N LYS A 54 0.75 23.83 19.87
CA LYS A 54 1.07 22.87 18.79
C LYS A 54 2.41 23.16 18.06
N ARG A 55 3.02 24.33 18.29
CA ARG A 55 4.33 24.73 17.79
C ARG A 55 5.55 24.06 18.45
N GLU A 56 5.43 23.44 19.61
CA GLU A 56 6.59 22.83 20.30
C GLU A 56 6.86 21.37 19.90
N GLU A 57 5.93 20.71 19.22
CA GLU A 57 6.14 19.34 18.76
C GLU A 57 7.18 19.31 17.63
N LYS A 58 8.23 18.50 17.77
CA LYS A 58 9.27 18.39 16.74
C LYS A 58 8.63 17.81 15.49
N LEU A 59 9.05 18.31 14.32
CA LEU A 59 8.51 17.84 13.03
C LEU A 59 8.66 16.32 12.87
N VAL A 60 9.71 15.73 13.46
CA VAL A 60 9.96 14.29 13.45
C VAL A 60 8.82 13.54 14.17
N ASP A 61 8.44 13.99 15.36
CA ASP A 61 7.40 13.35 16.18
C ASP A 61 6.03 13.50 15.50
N LEU A 62 5.75 14.68 14.93
CA LEU A 62 4.54 14.94 14.16
C LEU A 62 4.45 14.03 12.92
N VAL A 63 5.54 13.91 12.15
CA VAL A 63 5.55 13.05 10.95
C VAL A 63 5.37 11.59 11.33
N ALA A 64 6.01 11.12 12.41
CA ALA A 64 5.84 9.75 12.88
C ALA A 64 4.39 9.46 13.29
N ALA A 65 3.73 10.40 13.97
CA ALA A 65 2.33 10.25 14.40
C ALA A 65 1.32 10.34 13.24
N LEU A 66 1.68 10.99 12.13
CA LEU A 66 0.79 11.17 10.97
C LEU A 66 0.89 10.02 9.95
N ILE A 67 1.88 9.14 10.05
CA ILE A 67 2.00 8.03 9.10
C ILE A 67 0.92 6.99 9.41
N PRO A 68 0.03 6.69 8.45
CA PRO A 68 -1.05 5.74 8.64
C PRO A 68 -0.52 4.30 8.73
N ASN A 69 -1.20 3.48 9.53
CA ASN A 69 -0.78 2.11 9.81
C ASN A 69 -1.20 1.11 8.72
N ASP A 70 -2.15 1.49 7.87
CA ASP A 70 -2.90 0.62 6.96
C ASP A 70 -2.55 0.84 5.48
N ARG A 71 -1.61 1.74 5.18
CA ARG A 71 -1.22 2.03 3.79
C ARG A 71 0.20 2.55 3.66
N ILE A 72 0.70 2.46 2.44
CA ILE A 72 1.95 3.09 2.02
C ILE A 72 1.68 4.57 1.75
N VAL A 73 2.60 5.43 2.16
CA VAL A 73 2.55 6.88 1.90
C VAL A 73 3.77 7.35 1.13
N THR A 74 3.57 8.30 0.24
CA THR A 74 4.65 9.01 -0.46
C THR A 74 5.02 10.30 0.29
N VAL A 75 6.11 10.95 -0.14
CA VAL A 75 6.50 12.27 0.40
C VAL A 75 5.40 13.31 0.19
N ASP A 76 4.70 13.24 -0.94
CA ASP A 76 3.62 14.17 -1.29
C ASP A 76 2.43 13.96 -0.34
N ASP A 77 2.10 12.71 -0.02
CA ASP A 77 1.04 12.36 0.94
C ASP A 77 1.37 12.88 2.34
N VAL A 78 2.62 12.69 2.79
CA VAL A 78 3.09 13.21 4.09
C VAL A 78 2.98 14.73 4.13
N GLN A 79 3.31 15.41 3.04
CA GLN A 79 3.13 16.87 2.96
C GLN A 79 1.65 17.27 3.06
N GLY A 80 0.75 16.53 2.41
CA GLY A 80 -0.70 16.71 2.53
C GLY A 80 -1.18 16.52 3.96
N LEU A 81 -0.75 15.43 4.61
CA LEU A 81 -1.11 15.09 5.99
C LEU A 81 -0.64 16.16 6.98
N ILE A 82 0.59 16.67 6.83
CA ILE A 82 1.09 17.78 7.67
C ILE A 82 0.23 19.03 7.48
N LYS A 83 -0.08 19.41 6.23
CA LYS A 83 -0.93 20.58 5.96
C LYS A 83 -2.34 20.44 6.54
N SER A 84 -2.89 19.23 6.55
CA SER A 84 -4.20 18.96 7.15
C SER A 84 -4.17 19.02 8.69
N ALA A 85 -3.09 18.54 9.31
CA ALA A 85 -2.96 18.49 10.77
C ALA A 85 -2.52 19.84 11.39
N ASP A 86 -1.64 20.56 10.68
CA ASP A 86 -1.08 21.86 11.08
C ASP A 86 -0.90 22.77 9.84
N PRO A 87 -1.95 23.51 9.44
CA PRO A 87 -1.93 24.36 8.25
C PRO A 87 -0.87 25.46 8.28
N ASP A 88 -0.49 25.92 9.48
CA ASP A 88 0.52 26.97 9.67
C ASP A 88 1.95 26.45 9.45
N ARG A 89 2.12 25.13 9.43
CA ARG A 89 3.41 24.46 9.29
C ARG A 89 3.53 23.88 7.89
N SER A 90 4.21 24.61 7.02
CA SER A 90 4.50 24.19 5.64
C SER A 90 5.99 23.85 5.44
N PRO A 91 6.49 22.72 5.97
CA PRO A 91 7.87 22.32 5.76
C PRO A 91 8.14 22.07 4.27
N ASN A 92 9.36 22.40 3.85
CA ASN A 92 9.83 22.10 2.50
C ASN A 92 9.90 20.57 2.31
N ILE A 93 9.61 20.09 1.10
CA ILE A 93 9.78 18.70 0.65
C ILE A 93 11.15 18.13 1.03
N GLN A 94 12.23 18.92 0.94
CA GLN A 94 13.57 18.46 1.34
C GLN A 94 13.66 18.16 2.85
N THR A 95 13.02 18.99 3.69
CA THR A 95 12.94 18.77 5.13
C THR A 95 12.12 17.52 5.46
N ILE A 96 11.04 17.29 4.72
CA ILE A 96 10.22 16.07 4.85
C ILE A 96 11.05 14.83 4.48
N ARG A 97 11.77 14.84 3.36
CA ARG A 97 12.65 13.73 2.97
C ARG A 97 13.73 13.44 4.01
N ALA A 98 14.39 14.48 4.53
CA ALA A 98 15.40 14.33 5.57
C ALA A 98 14.80 13.73 6.85
N THR A 99 13.59 14.15 7.22
CA THR A 99 12.85 13.61 8.37
C THR A 99 12.48 12.14 8.17
N LEU A 100 11.94 11.79 7.01
CA LEU A 100 11.61 10.40 6.68
C LEU A 100 12.86 9.52 6.65
N HIS A 101 13.97 10.00 6.07
CA HIS A 101 15.24 9.28 6.09
C HIS A 101 15.74 9.03 7.51
N ARG A 102 15.57 10.00 8.42
CA ARG A 102 15.90 9.84 9.83
C ARG A 102 15.01 8.79 10.50
N LEU A 103 13.69 8.82 10.27
CA LEU A 103 12.75 7.84 10.80
C LEU A 103 13.03 6.42 10.29
N VAL A 104 13.47 6.27 9.04
CA VAL A 104 13.92 4.98 8.49
C VAL A 104 15.17 4.49 9.22
N LYS A 105 16.14 5.37 9.46
CA LYS A 105 17.38 5.00 10.18
C LYS A 105 17.09 4.63 11.64
N GLU A 106 16.12 5.27 12.26
CA GLU A 106 15.66 4.98 13.63
C GLU A 106 14.77 3.72 13.71
N GLY A 107 14.35 3.16 12.57
CA GLY A 107 13.53 1.95 12.49
C GLY A 107 12.04 2.19 12.74
N THR A 108 11.61 3.45 12.90
CA THR A 108 10.21 3.83 13.13
C THR A 108 9.33 3.59 11.90
N ILE A 109 9.92 3.65 10.70
CA ILE A 109 9.25 3.38 9.43
C ILE A 109 10.19 2.60 8.51
N LYS A 110 9.63 1.86 7.55
CA LYS A 110 10.39 1.20 6.49
C LYS A 110 10.12 1.83 5.13
N LYS A 111 11.15 1.82 4.29
CA LYS A 111 11.10 2.30 2.91
C LYS A 111 10.69 1.13 2.01
N VAL A 112 9.66 1.34 1.20
CA VAL A 112 9.09 0.32 0.28
C VAL A 112 8.93 0.90 -1.13
N SER A 113 8.76 0.03 -2.13
CA SER A 113 8.34 0.46 -3.47
C SER A 113 6.82 0.68 -3.45
N HIS A 114 6.34 1.83 -3.92
CA HIS A 114 4.91 2.12 -3.93
C HIS A 114 4.23 1.45 -5.15
N PRO A 115 3.23 0.56 -4.97
CA PRO A 115 2.65 -0.23 -6.07
C PRO A 115 1.90 0.61 -7.09
N GLN A 116 1.15 1.62 -6.63
CA GLN A 116 0.28 2.43 -7.48
C GLN A 116 0.93 3.73 -8.00
N ALA A 117 2.16 4.03 -7.57
CA ALA A 117 2.82 5.27 -7.93
C ALA A 117 4.10 4.94 -8.70
N ASP A 118 4.01 5.00 -10.02
CA ASP A 118 5.07 4.65 -10.96
C ASP A 118 6.44 5.17 -10.47
N LYS A 119 7.29 4.25 -10.00
CA LYS A 119 8.66 4.47 -9.51
C LYS A 119 8.81 5.39 -8.29
N LYS A 120 7.73 5.70 -7.56
CA LYS A 120 7.85 6.49 -6.32
C LYS A 120 8.23 5.61 -5.14
N VAL A 121 9.15 6.12 -4.33
CA VAL A 121 9.47 5.56 -3.02
C VAL A 121 8.27 5.77 -2.10
N GLY A 122 7.79 4.68 -1.51
CA GLY A 122 6.81 4.68 -0.45
C GLY A 122 7.44 4.48 0.93
N TYR A 123 6.70 4.85 1.95
CA TYR A 123 7.03 4.68 3.36
C TYR A 123 5.84 4.06 4.07
N CYS A 124 6.07 3.15 5.00
CA CYS A 124 5.03 2.55 5.83
C CYS A 124 5.61 2.19 7.19
N LEU A 125 4.74 1.84 8.15
CA LEU A 125 5.19 1.33 9.43
C LEU A 125 5.91 -0.03 9.29
N PRO A 126 6.80 -0.39 10.22
CA PRO A 126 7.57 -1.64 10.14
C PRO A 126 6.66 -2.87 10.09
N ASP A 127 5.60 -2.86 10.89
CA ASP A 127 4.64 -3.95 11.04
C ASP A 127 3.62 -4.04 9.90
N PHE A 128 3.54 -3.00 9.05
CA PHE A 128 2.64 -3.02 7.90
C PHE A 128 3.17 -4.01 6.85
N ASP A 129 2.42 -5.06 6.58
CA ASP A 129 2.73 -5.97 5.49
C ASP A 129 2.36 -5.32 4.16
N ALA A 130 3.33 -4.61 3.59
CA ALA A 130 3.21 -3.99 2.28
C ALA A 130 3.12 -5.02 1.13
N GLY A 131 3.12 -6.32 1.45
CA GLY A 131 3.36 -7.39 0.51
C GLY A 131 4.81 -7.38 0.04
N GLU A 132 5.37 -8.55 -0.23
CA GLU A 132 6.55 -8.63 -1.09
C GLU A 132 6.15 -8.12 -2.47
N HIS A 133 6.34 -6.83 -2.74
CA HIS A 133 6.28 -6.32 -4.11
C HIS A 133 7.48 -6.86 -4.88
N ARG A 134 7.29 -8.06 -5.41
CA ARG A 134 8.16 -8.64 -6.44
C ARG A 134 8.14 -7.67 -7.62
N SER A 135 9.32 -7.25 -8.06
CA SER A 135 9.40 -6.43 -9.26
C SER A 135 8.85 -7.20 -10.46
N LEU A 136 8.49 -6.49 -11.54
CA LEU A 136 8.09 -7.14 -12.79
C LEU A 136 9.16 -8.15 -13.27
N ALA A 137 10.43 -7.84 -13.07
CA ALA A 137 11.55 -8.72 -13.39
C ALA A 137 11.61 -9.96 -12.48
N ASP A 138 11.27 -9.83 -11.19
CA ASP A 138 11.26 -10.96 -10.27
C ASP A 138 10.09 -11.92 -10.56
N TRP A 139 8.92 -11.37 -10.88
CA TRP A 139 7.78 -12.13 -11.39
C TRP A 139 8.13 -12.88 -12.67
N ALA A 140 8.70 -12.19 -13.65
CA ALA A 140 9.10 -12.78 -14.92
C ALA A 140 10.17 -13.87 -14.72
N ARG A 141 11.14 -13.64 -13.83
CA ARG A 141 12.15 -14.63 -13.47
C ARG A 141 11.52 -15.87 -12.87
N GLN A 142 10.59 -15.71 -11.92
CA GLN A 142 9.89 -16.84 -11.31
C GLN A 142 9.13 -17.66 -12.36
N VAL A 143 8.33 -17.02 -13.21
CA VAL A 143 7.55 -17.71 -14.26
C VAL A 143 8.46 -18.50 -15.22
N LEU A 144 9.59 -17.91 -15.63
CA LEU A 144 10.55 -18.57 -16.50
C LEU A 144 11.28 -19.72 -15.80
N SER A 145 11.63 -19.57 -14.52
CA SER A 145 12.25 -20.63 -13.71
C SER A 145 11.30 -21.79 -13.43
N ASP A 146 10.03 -21.51 -13.10
CA ASP A 146 9.02 -22.52 -12.77
C ASP A 146 8.62 -23.36 -14.00
N THR A 147 8.66 -22.75 -15.19
CA THR A 147 8.26 -23.43 -16.43
C THR A 147 9.42 -24.21 -17.07
N GLY A 148 10.65 -23.68 -17.05
CA GLY A 148 11.83 -24.30 -17.68
C GLY A 148 11.84 -24.31 -19.22
N GLU A 149 10.75 -23.88 -19.85
CA GLU A 149 10.57 -23.80 -21.31
C GLU A 149 10.66 -22.34 -21.82
N PRO A 150 11.06 -22.14 -23.08
CA PRO A 150 11.02 -20.81 -23.69
C PRO A 150 9.57 -20.32 -23.86
N LEU A 151 9.25 -19.14 -23.33
CA LEU A 151 7.91 -18.53 -23.40
C LEU A 151 7.95 -17.19 -24.14
N THR A 152 6.87 -16.83 -24.83
CA THR A 152 6.75 -15.46 -25.39
C THR A 152 6.50 -14.45 -24.27
N ALA A 153 6.76 -13.16 -24.52
CA ALA A 153 6.48 -12.12 -23.54
C ALA A 153 4.98 -12.07 -23.15
N VAL A 154 4.09 -12.38 -24.10
CA VAL A 154 2.65 -12.48 -23.85
C VAL A 154 2.34 -13.66 -22.92
N ASP A 155 2.92 -14.84 -23.16
CA ASP A 155 2.68 -16.03 -22.33
C ASP A 155 3.20 -15.84 -20.89
N ILE A 156 4.36 -15.17 -20.75
CA ILE A 156 4.91 -14.81 -19.44
C ILE A 156 3.92 -13.90 -18.70
N MET A 157 3.38 -12.88 -19.38
CA MET A 157 2.42 -11.96 -18.77
C MET A 157 1.12 -12.66 -18.37
N VAL A 158 0.59 -13.55 -19.21
CA VAL A 158 -0.61 -14.35 -18.88
C VAL A 158 -0.35 -15.17 -17.61
N ARG A 159 0.76 -15.89 -17.52
CA ARG A 159 1.10 -16.68 -16.34
C ARG A 159 1.34 -15.84 -15.09
N MET A 160 1.93 -14.65 -15.25
CA MET A 160 2.04 -13.69 -14.15
C MET A 160 0.65 -13.30 -13.63
N THR A 161 -0.30 -12.98 -14.52
CA THR A 161 -1.67 -12.63 -14.13
C THR A 161 -2.42 -13.80 -13.50
N GLU A 162 -2.24 -15.02 -13.99
CA GLU A 162 -2.82 -16.24 -13.39
C GLU A 162 -2.27 -16.49 -11.98
N ALA A 163 -1.00 -16.13 -11.75
CA ALA A 163 -0.36 -16.23 -10.44
C ALA A 163 -0.67 -15.03 -9.51
N GLY A 164 -1.53 -14.10 -9.94
CA GLY A 164 -2.03 -13.00 -9.11
C GLY A 164 -1.34 -11.64 -9.33
N TYR A 165 -0.53 -11.49 -10.39
CA TYR A 165 0.00 -10.17 -10.78
C TYR A 165 -1.11 -9.29 -11.37
N GLU A 166 -1.37 -8.13 -10.76
CA GLU A 166 -2.30 -7.13 -11.32
C GLU A 166 -1.60 -6.24 -12.35
N LEU A 167 -2.20 -6.13 -13.54
CA LEU A 167 -1.68 -5.27 -14.62
C LEU A 167 -1.89 -3.79 -14.26
N PRO A 168 -0.82 -2.99 -14.12
CA PRO A 168 -0.95 -1.57 -13.76
C PRO A 168 -1.38 -0.69 -14.95
N CYS A 169 -1.36 -1.23 -16.17
CA CYS A 169 -1.64 -0.51 -17.41
C CYS A 169 -2.26 -1.43 -18.47
N GLU A 170 -2.62 -0.84 -19.60
CA GLU A 170 -3.13 -1.55 -20.78
C GLU A 170 -2.21 -2.73 -21.18
N PRO A 171 -2.77 -3.89 -21.58
CA PRO A 171 -1.99 -5.12 -21.80
C PRO A 171 -0.80 -4.95 -22.76
N ARG A 172 -0.96 -4.15 -23.82
CA ARG A 172 0.13 -3.88 -24.78
C ARG A 172 1.30 -3.15 -24.13
N ALA A 173 1.02 -2.11 -23.35
CA ALA A 173 2.05 -1.34 -22.64
C ALA A 173 2.72 -2.19 -21.55
N ALA A 174 1.96 -3.07 -20.90
CA ALA A 174 2.50 -4.01 -19.91
C ALA A 174 3.49 -5.00 -20.54
N VAL A 175 3.19 -5.53 -21.74
CA VAL A 175 4.09 -6.42 -22.48
C VAL A 175 5.38 -5.69 -22.90
N GLU A 176 5.29 -4.46 -23.42
CA GLU A 176 6.49 -3.67 -23.74
C GLU A 176 7.36 -3.39 -22.50
N HIS A 177 6.74 -3.12 -21.35
CA HIS A 177 7.43 -2.96 -20.08
C HIS A 177 8.11 -4.25 -19.62
N LEU A 178 7.44 -5.39 -19.83
CA LEU A 178 7.97 -6.72 -19.53
C LEU A 178 9.18 -7.05 -20.40
N GLU A 179 9.11 -6.82 -21.71
CA GLU A 179 10.26 -7.04 -22.62
C GLU A 179 11.47 -6.19 -22.20
N ARG A 180 11.24 -4.93 -21.83
CA ARG A 180 12.30 -4.07 -21.31
C ARG A 180 12.89 -4.61 -20.00
N ALA A 181 12.06 -5.16 -19.12
CA ALA A 181 12.50 -5.75 -17.86
C ALA A 181 13.26 -7.07 -18.07
N LEU A 182 12.80 -7.93 -18.98
CA LEU A 182 13.42 -9.20 -19.35
C LEU A 182 14.85 -9.00 -19.86
N ARG A 183 15.09 -7.96 -20.68
CA ARG A 183 16.45 -7.59 -21.13
C ARG A 183 17.41 -7.20 -20.01
N GLN A 184 16.88 -6.81 -18.86
CA GLN A 184 17.69 -6.45 -17.68
C GLN A 184 17.95 -7.65 -16.76
N ILE A 185 17.33 -8.81 -17.02
CA ILE A 185 17.55 -10.03 -16.24
C ILE A 185 18.85 -10.69 -16.74
N PRO A 186 19.89 -10.83 -15.89
CA PRO A 186 21.22 -11.30 -16.33
C PRO A 186 21.27 -12.71 -16.95
N MET A 187 20.20 -13.50 -16.81
CA MET A 187 20.14 -14.92 -17.21
C MET A 187 18.97 -15.22 -18.16
N ALA A 188 18.18 -14.20 -18.53
CA ALA A 188 17.12 -14.34 -19.52
C ALA A 188 17.73 -14.08 -20.91
N VAL A 189 17.54 -15.02 -21.84
CA VAL A 189 18.04 -14.90 -23.21
C VAL A 189 16.87 -14.90 -24.17
N GLU A 190 16.90 -13.94 -25.09
CA GLU A 190 15.96 -13.79 -26.19
C GLU A 190 16.38 -14.74 -27.33
N HIS A 191 15.50 -15.67 -27.69
CA HIS A 191 15.62 -16.57 -28.84
C HIS A 191 14.44 -16.32 -29.78
N GLY A 192 14.63 -15.43 -30.76
CA GLY A 192 13.53 -14.97 -31.61
C GLY A 192 12.50 -14.17 -30.81
N GLU A 193 11.24 -14.61 -30.79
CA GLU A 193 10.15 -14.00 -30.01
C GLU A 193 9.97 -14.61 -28.60
N THR A 194 10.86 -15.52 -28.20
CA THR A 194 10.74 -16.29 -26.95
C THR A 194 11.90 -16.01 -25.99
N TRP A 195 11.62 -16.18 -24.70
CA TRP A 195 12.54 -15.92 -23.59
C TRP A 195 12.75 -17.18 -22.77
N ARG A 196 14.00 -17.45 -22.39
CA ARG A 196 14.35 -18.60 -21.54
C ARG A 196 15.36 -18.21 -20.47
N MET A 197 15.25 -18.81 -19.29
CA MET A 197 16.27 -18.74 -18.24
C MET A 197 17.34 -19.82 -18.45
N TYR A 198 18.61 -19.45 -18.37
CA TYR A 198 19.72 -20.40 -18.28
C TYR A 198 20.14 -20.60 -16.83
N ASP A 199 20.37 -21.84 -16.42
CA ASP A 199 21.07 -22.14 -15.16
C ASP A 199 22.58 -22.01 -15.36
N ILE A 200 23.23 -21.28 -14.47
CA ILE A 200 24.69 -21.33 -14.31
C ILE A 200 24.98 -22.59 -13.51
N LYS A 201 25.61 -23.58 -14.15
CA LYS A 201 26.25 -24.71 -13.45
C LYS A 201 27.47 -24.25 -12.67
#